data_AF-A0A2V9K3N0-F1
#
_entry.id   AF-A0A2V9K3N0-F1
#
_cell.length_a   1.000
_cell.length_b   1.000
_cell.length_c   1.000
_cell.angle_alpha   90.00
_cell.angle_beta   90.00
_cell.angle_gamma   90.00
#
_symmetry.space_group_name_H-M   'P 1'
#
loop_
_entity.id
_entity.type
_entity.pdbx_description
1 polymer ?
#
loop_
_entity_poly.entity_id
_entity_poly.type
_entity_poly.pdbx_seq_one_letter_code
_entity_poly.pdbx_strand_id
1 'polypeptide(L)'
;MAKGTNGAVRPRINFSKIPTVIEIPNLIEVQRRSYERFLQMDLLPSEREDAGLQAVFNSVFPITDFRGISQLDFVDYSIGNWECKCGHLRGLHHLRSTCKNCGSTVKTDPFKMGDVLCTKCGTFNKNVPDFCDKCGDPVALQLKYNVTECQERGMTFAAPLKVTIRLT
;
A
#
# COMPACT_ATOMS: atom_id res chain seq x y z
N MET A 1 22.01 -20.16 -22.18
CA MET A 1 23.29 -20.08 -21.44
C MET A 1 23.09 -19.19 -20.24
N ALA A 2 23.27 -19.71 -19.03
CA ALA A 2 23.43 -18.90 -17.82
C ALA A 2 24.39 -19.64 -16.88
N LYS A 3 25.56 -19.05 -16.65
CA LYS A 3 26.53 -19.48 -15.64
C LYS A 3 26.07 -18.92 -14.28
N GLY A 4 25.76 -19.80 -13.35
CA GLY A 4 25.60 -19.50 -11.93
C GLY A 4 26.27 -20.59 -11.12
N THR A 5 27.50 -20.33 -10.68
CA THR A 5 28.25 -21.15 -9.72
C THR A 5 27.88 -20.70 -8.31
N ASN A 6 27.23 -21.56 -7.52
CA ASN A 6 27.45 -21.74 -6.08
C ASN A 6 26.53 -22.86 -5.54
N GLY A 7 27.14 -23.95 -5.06
CA GLY A 7 26.48 -25.18 -4.58
C GLY A 7 26.31 -26.20 -5.70
N ALA A 8 26.83 -27.43 -5.52
CA ALA A 8 26.67 -28.51 -6.48
C ALA A 8 25.20 -28.98 -6.55
N VAL A 9 24.39 -28.26 -7.31
CA VAL A 9 22.99 -28.61 -7.58
C VAL A 9 22.96 -29.84 -8.48
N ARG A 10 22.32 -30.93 -8.03
CA ARG A 10 22.07 -32.11 -8.87
C ARG A 10 21.33 -31.66 -10.13
N PRO A 11 21.83 -31.98 -11.35
CA PRO A 11 21.21 -31.53 -12.58
C PRO A 11 19.81 -32.11 -12.71
N ARG A 12 18.80 -31.25 -12.80
CA ARG A 12 17.42 -31.65 -13.11
C ARG A 12 17.29 -31.81 -14.61
N ILE A 13 17.13 -33.04 -15.08
CA ILE A 13 16.90 -33.34 -16.50
C ILE A 13 15.41 -33.11 -16.79
N ASN A 14 15.12 -32.32 -17.83
CA ASN A 14 13.77 -32.04 -18.30
C ASN A 14 13.52 -32.81 -19.61
N PHE A 15 12.51 -33.68 -19.63
CA PHE A 15 12.13 -34.49 -20.80
C PHE A 15 10.91 -33.93 -21.56
N SER A 16 10.44 -32.73 -21.22
CA SER A 16 9.28 -32.11 -21.85
C SER A 16 9.52 -31.88 -23.34
N LYS A 17 8.65 -32.44 -24.17
CA LYS A 17 8.65 -32.23 -25.63
C LYS A 17 8.06 -30.88 -26.04
N ILE A 18 7.18 -30.32 -25.20
CA ILE A 18 6.49 -29.05 -25.43
C ILE A 18 7.18 -27.97 -24.59
N PRO A 19 7.61 -26.85 -25.20
CA PRO A 19 8.23 -25.75 -24.46
C PRO A 19 7.17 -24.97 -23.68
N THR A 20 7.53 -24.54 -22.47
CA THR A 20 6.72 -23.60 -21.68
C THR A 20 6.80 -22.22 -22.33
N VAL A 21 5.69 -21.76 -22.91
CA VAL A 21 5.59 -20.45 -23.58
C VAL A 21 5.15 -19.33 -22.64
N ILE A 22 4.59 -19.67 -21.48
CA ILE A 22 4.15 -18.74 -20.45
C ILE A 22 4.85 -19.13 -19.15
N GLU A 23 5.38 -18.13 -18.45
CA GLU A 23 6.00 -18.33 -17.15
C GLU A 23 4.96 -18.62 -16.08
N ILE A 24 5.36 -19.39 -15.05
CA ILE A 24 4.48 -19.66 -13.91
C ILE A 24 4.21 -18.33 -13.20
N PRO A 25 2.94 -17.94 -13.01
CA PRO A 25 2.61 -16.68 -12.36
C PRO A 25 2.93 -16.72 -10.86
N ASN A 26 2.88 -15.56 -10.21
CA ASN A 26 2.98 -15.47 -8.76
C ASN A 26 1.79 -16.19 -8.09
N LEU A 27 2.07 -17.31 -7.41
CA LEU A 27 1.05 -18.19 -6.84
C LEU A 27 0.31 -17.60 -5.63
N ILE A 28 0.84 -16.53 -5.03
CA ILE A 28 0.20 -15.82 -3.91
C ILE A 28 -0.45 -14.49 -4.32
N GLU A 29 -0.46 -14.17 -5.61
CA GLU A 29 -0.93 -12.90 -6.13
C GLU A 29 -2.40 -12.62 -5.79
N VAL A 30 -3.26 -13.65 -5.91
CA VAL A 30 -4.70 -13.52 -5.63
C VAL A 30 -4.93 -13.08 -4.18
N GLN A 31 -4.22 -13.69 -3.24
CA GLN A 31 -4.37 -13.37 -1.81
C GLN A 31 -3.87 -11.96 -1.51
N ARG A 32 -2.68 -11.62 -2.02
CA ARG A 32 -2.09 -10.28 -1.85
C ARG A 32 -2.98 -9.19 -2.42
N ARG A 33 -3.38 -9.34 -3.68
CA ARG A 33 -4.19 -8.35 -4.40
C ARG A 33 -5.57 -8.19 -3.79
N SER A 34 -6.19 -9.28 -3.32
CA SER A 34 -7.49 -9.23 -2.63
C SER A 34 -7.40 -8.38 -1.36
N TYR A 35 -6.35 -8.61 -0.54
CA TYR A 35 -6.15 -7.89 0.70
C TYR A 35 -5.76 -6.41 0.47
N GLU A 36 -4.88 -6.13 -0.48
CA GLU A 36 -4.50 -4.77 -0.88
C GLU A 36 -5.72 -3.97 -1.38
N ARG A 37 -6.55 -4.58 -2.24
CA ARG A 37 -7.79 -3.96 -2.73
C ARG A 37 -8.80 -3.71 -1.62
N PHE A 38 -8.89 -4.60 -0.64
CA PHE A 38 -9.79 -4.44 0.50
C PHE A 38 -9.35 -3.28 1.42
N LEU A 39 -8.06 -3.19 1.72
CA LEU A 39 -7.53 -2.22 2.69
C LEU A 39 -7.31 -0.82 2.12
N GLN A 40 -6.79 -0.70 0.89
CA GLN A 40 -6.39 0.58 0.28
C GLN A 40 -5.49 1.44 1.20
N MET A 41 -4.60 0.77 1.95
CA MET A 41 -3.89 1.37 3.09
C MET A 41 -2.83 2.40 2.71
N ASP A 42 -2.33 2.32 1.48
CA ASP A 42 -1.29 3.15 0.90
C ASP A 42 -1.86 4.28 0.03
N LEU A 43 -3.18 4.44 -0.02
CA LEU A 43 -3.89 5.47 -0.78
C LEU A 43 -4.35 6.63 0.11
N LEU A 44 -4.25 7.84 -0.44
CA LEU A 44 -4.88 9.02 0.15
C LEU A 44 -6.40 8.91 0.08
N PRO A 45 -7.16 9.57 0.98
CA PRO A 45 -8.63 9.52 0.94
C PRO A 45 -9.23 9.84 -0.43
N SER A 46 -8.68 10.82 -1.14
CA SER A 46 -9.12 11.22 -2.49
C SER A 46 -8.76 10.23 -3.61
N GLU A 47 -7.84 9.31 -3.35
CA GLU A 47 -7.38 8.31 -4.32
C GLU A 47 -8.11 6.97 -4.20
N ARG A 48 -8.92 6.79 -3.13
CA ARG A 48 -9.58 5.52 -2.85
C ARG A 48 -10.74 5.27 -3.79
N GLU A 49 -10.85 4.01 -4.20
CA GLU A 49 -12.02 3.49 -4.89
C GLU A 49 -13.10 3.15 -3.87
N ASP A 50 -14.37 3.24 -4.28
CA ASP A 50 -15.52 2.81 -3.48
C ASP A 50 -15.61 1.27 -3.43
N ALA A 51 -14.65 0.66 -2.72
CA ALA A 51 -14.49 -0.79 -2.57
C ALA A 51 -13.86 -1.12 -1.21
N GLY A 52 -14.02 -2.36 -0.76
CA GLY A 52 -13.41 -2.83 0.49
C GLY A 52 -13.87 -2.01 1.70
N LEU A 53 -12.94 -1.56 2.54
CA LEU A 53 -13.26 -0.74 3.71
C LEU A 53 -13.98 0.57 3.36
N GLN A 54 -13.60 1.21 2.26
CA GLN A 54 -14.23 2.47 1.83
C GLN A 54 -15.74 2.26 1.57
N ALA A 55 -16.09 1.23 0.80
CA ALA A 55 -17.48 0.88 0.52
C ALA A 55 -18.25 0.47 1.78
N VAL A 56 -17.60 -0.25 2.70
CA VAL A 56 -18.21 -0.62 3.99
C VAL A 56 -18.58 0.62 4.78
N PHE A 57 -17.67 1.59 4.94
CA PHE A 57 -17.98 2.82 5.66
C PHE A 57 -19.05 3.65 4.94
N ASN A 58 -18.97 3.81 3.62
CA ASN A 58 -19.97 4.52 2.83
C ASN A 58 -21.36 3.86 2.88
N SER A 59 -21.44 2.55 3.11
CA SER A 59 -22.72 1.82 3.21
C SER A 59 -23.38 1.95 4.58
N VAL A 60 -22.60 2.19 5.63
CA VAL A 60 -23.08 2.28 7.03
C VAL A 60 -23.40 3.72 7.41
N PHE A 61 -22.66 4.68 6.88
CA PHE A 61 -22.86 6.10 7.16
C PHE A 61 -23.65 6.77 6.01
N PRO A 62 -24.49 7.78 6.32
CA PRO A 62 -24.64 8.44 7.62
C PRO A 62 -25.52 7.65 8.61
N ILE A 63 -25.25 7.84 9.91
CA ILE A 63 -26.09 7.30 11.00
C ILE A 63 -26.81 8.46 11.67
N THR A 64 -28.14 8.44 11.65
CA THR A 64 -28.99 9.48 12.23
C THR A 64 -29.71 9.00 13.48
N ASP A 65 -29.85 9.87 14.48
CA ASP A 65 -30.72 9.60 15.65
C ASP A 65 -32.21 9.52 15.24
N PHE A 66 -33.04 8.85 16.06
CA PHE A 66 -34.49 8.70 15.80
C PHE A 66 -35.24 10.04 15.73
N ARG A 67 -34.69 11.09 16.35
CA ARG A 67 -35.26 12.46 16.34
C ARG A 67 -34.78 13.29 15.15
N GLY A 68 -33.80 12.82 14.38
CA GLY A 68 -33.19 13.58 13.28
C GLY A 68 -32.40 14.82 13.70
N ILE A 69 -32.01 14.92 14.98
CA ILE A 69 -31.29 16.09 15.53
C ILE A 69 -29.77 15.93 15.39
N SER A 70 -29.29 14.69 15.30
CA SER A 70 -27.85 14.39 15.26
C SER A 70 -27.58 13.34 14.22
N GLN A 71 -26.52 13.56 13.45
CA GLN A 71 -26.05 12.67 12.40
C GLN A 71 -24.54 12.48 12.51
N LEU A 72 -24.07 11.24 12.38
CA LEU A 72 -22.67 10.92 12.22
C LEU A 72 -22.36 10.70 10.75
N ASP A 73 -21.31 11.35 10.26
CA ASP A 73 -20.77 11.21 8.91
C ASP A 73 -19.39 10.57 8.94
N PHE A 74 -19.14 9.64 8.02
CA PHE A 74 -17.80 9.15 7.74
C PHE A 74 -17.03 10.17 6.89
N VAL A 75 -15.80 10.52 7.32
CA VAL A 75 -14.92 11.45 6.60
C VAL A 75 -13.81 10.69 5.89
N ASP A 76 -12.99 9.95 6.64
CA ASP A 76 -11.91 9.12 6.11
C ASP A 76 -11.46 8.04 7.12
N TYR A 77 -10.52 7.19 6.70
CA TYR A 77 -9.82 6.28 7.59
C TYR A 77 -8.32 6.22 7.26
N SER A 78 -7.50 5.76 8.21
CA SER A 78 -6.09 5.44 8.00
C SER A 78 -5.73 4.13 8.72
N ILE A 79 -4.81 3.36 8.13
CA ILE A 79 -4.32 2.10 8.70
C ILE A 79 -2.86 2.29 9.11
N GLY A 80 -2.56 2.02 10.37
CA GLY A 80 -1.24 2.12 10.97
C GLY A 80 -0.72 3.55 11.10
N ASN A 81 0.59 3.66 11.29
CA ASN A 81 1.30 4.93 11.36
C ASN A 81 2.23 5.01 10.15
N TRP A 82 1.94 5.91 9.23
CA TRP A 82 2.80 6.20 8.09
C TRP A 82 3.76 7.30 8.47
N GLU A 83 4.99 6.94 8.81
CA GLU A 83 6.02 7.89 9.21
C GLU A 83 7.42 7.36 8.91
N CYS A 84 8.40 8.26 8.87
CA CYS A 84 9.81 7.87 8.86
C CYS A 84 10.20 7.22 10.21
N LYS A 85 11.37 6.57 10.25
CA LYS A 85 11.85 5.84 11.44
C LYS A 85 11.90 6.67 12.73
N CYS A 86 12.15 7.98 12.63
CA CYS A 86 12.20 8.88 13.78
C CYS A 86 10.87 9.61 14.07
N GLY A 87 9.84 9.41 13.25
CA GLY A 87 8.52 10.04 13.40
C GLY A 87 8.45 11.54 13.04
N HIS A 88 9.51 12.13 12.48
CA HIS A 88 9.53 13.56 12.13
C HIS A 88 8.76 13.87 10.83
N LEU A 89 8.90 13.03 9.81
CA LEU A 89 8.16 13.06 8.56
C LEU A 89 6.98 12.09 8.64
N ARG A 90 5.75 12.54 8.34
CA ARG A 90 4.51 11.76 8.56
C ARG A 90 3.50 11.93 7.43
N GLY A 91 2.80 10.85 7.10
CA GLY A 91 1.69 10.83 6.17
C GLY A 91 2.07 10.45 4.74
N LEU A 92 1.12 9.84 4.05
CA LEU A 92 1.28 9.31 2.69
C LEU A 92 1.51 10.39 1.63
N HIS A 93 1.22 11.67 1.92
CA HIS A 93 1.44 12.78 1.00
C HIS A 93 2.92 12.93 0.61
N HIS A 94 3.85 12.55 1.48
CA HIS A 94 5.30 12.53 1.20
C HIS A 94 5.73 11.42 0.23
N LEU A 95 4.80 10.52 -0.13
CA LEU A 95 4.96 9.51 -1.17
C LEU A 95 4.12 9.86 -2.40
N ARG A 96 3.87 11.15 -2.63
CA ARG A 96 3.13 11.67 -3.78
C ARG A 96 3.89 12.79 -4.47
N SER A 97 3.70 12.85 -5.77
CA SER A 97 4.15 13.94 -6.63
C SER A 97 3.02 14.36 -7.55
N THR A 98 3.13 15.54 -8.16
CA THR A 98 2.15 16.04 -9.12
C THR A 98 2.57 15.66 -10.54
N CYS A 99 1.62 15.16 -11.34
CA CYS A 99 1.90 14.87 -12.74
C CYS A 99 2.23 16.15 -13.52
N LYS A 100 3.35 16.13 -14.24
CA LYS A 100 3.83 17.27 -15.04
C LYS A 100 2.92 17.67 -16.21
N ASN A 101 2.00 16.80 -16.62
CA ASN A 101 1.11 17.01 -17.76
C ASN A 101 -0.32 17.36 -17.32
N CYS A 102 -0.97 16.49 -16.53
CA CYS A 102 -2.38 16.68 -16.15
C CYS A 102 -2.61 17.16 -14.71
N GLY A 103 -1.57 17.34 -13.90
CA GLY A 103 -1.70 17.78 -12.51
C GLY A 103 -2.27 16.74 -11.53
N SER A 104 -2.61 15.52 -11.98
CA SER A 104 -3.09 14.48 -11.08
C SER A 104 -2.00 14.03 -10.11
N THR A 105 -2.39 13.56 -8.92
CA THR A 105 -1.46 12.95 -7.97
C THR A 105 -0.87 11.65 -8.54
N VAL A 106 0.44 11.48 -8.39
CA VAL A 106 1.20 10.30 -8.82
C VAL A 106 1.94 9.73 -7.62
N LYS A 107 1.79 8.42 -7.40
CA LYS A 107 2.50 7.71 -6.32
C LYS A 107 3.98 7.58 -6.63
N THR A 108 4.81 8.01 -5.69
CA THR A 108 6.27 7.82 -5.71
C THR A 108 6.66 6.63 -4.84
N ASP A 109 7.80 6.01 -5.15
CA ASP A 109 8.30 4.82 -4.46
C ASP A 109 9.80 5.00 -4.12
N PRO A 110 10.17 5.19 -2.84
CA PRO A 110 11.56 5.33 -2.40
C PRO A 110 12.48 4.15 -2.75
N PHE A 111 11.91 2.96 -2.97
CA PHE A 111 12.67 1.74 -3.22
C PHE A 111 12.79 1.39 -4.69
N LYS A 112 12.14 2.17 -5.58
CA LYS A 112 12.15 1.93 -7.01
C LYS A 112 12.91 3.03 -7.76
N MET A 113 13.86 2.62 -8.60
CA MET A 113 14.55 3.54 -9.49
C MET A 113 13.75 3.80 -10.78
N GLY A 114 13.94 4.98 -11.37
CA GLY A 114 13.37 5.36 -12.66
C GLY A 114 12.13 6.25 -12.56
N ASP A 115 11.37 6.32 -13.65
CA ASP A 115 10.16 7.15 -13.74
C ASP A 115 8.91 6.37 -13.31
N VAL A 116 7.91 7.08 -12.81
CA VAL A 116 6.58 6.58 -12.46
C VAL A 116 5.53 7.02 -13.48
N LEU A 117 4.67 6.08 -13.88
CA LEU A 117 3.61 6.33 -14.84
C LEU A 117 2.40 6.97 -14.16
N CYS A 118 1.90 8.09 -14.70
CA CYS A 118 0.62 8.65 -14.27
C CYS A 118 -0.54 7.75 -14.74
N THR A 119 -1.36 7.28 -13.80
CA THR A 119 -2.52 6.42 -14.08
C THR A 119 -3.66 7.14 -14.81
N LYS A 120 -3.70 8.49 -14.77
CA LYS A 120 -4.75 9.29 -15.41
C LYS A 120 -4.46 9.65 -16.86
N CYS A 121 -3.21 10.03 -17.20
CA CYS A 121 -2.85 10.50 -18.55
C CYS A 121 -1.73 9.70 -19.23
N GLY A 122 -1.16 8.68 -18.57
CA GLY A 122 -0.09 7.86 -19.13
C GLY A 122 1.26 8.57 -19.29
N THR A 123 1.41 9.79 -18.76
CA THR A 123 2.69 10.51 -18.81
C THR A 123 3.66 9.97 -17.75
N PHE A 124 4.93 9.77 -18.12
CA PHE A 124 6.01 9.43 -17.19
C PHE A 124 6.47 10.65 -16.39
N ASN A 125 6.57 10.50 -15.07
CA ASN A 125 6.99 11.52 -14.12
C ASN A 125 8.22 11.02 -13.36
N LYS A 126 9.09 11.93 -12.94
CA LYS A 126 10.25 11.56 -12.14
C LYS A 126 9.78 10.98 -10.80
N ASN A 127 10.36 9.87 -10.39
CA ASN A 127 10.12 9.31 -9.06
C ASN A 127 10.93 10.08 -8.02
N VAL A 128 10.34 11.14 -7.46
CA VAL A 128 10.99 11.98 -6.45
C VAL A 128 10.19 11.87 -5.14
N PRO A 129 10.47 10.87 -4.30
CA PRO A 129 9.87 10.76 -2.97
C PRO A 129 10.58 11.69 -1.97
N ASP A 130 9.85 12.12 -0.95
CA ASP A 130 10.41 12.93 0.13
C ASP A 130 11.18 12.06 1.13
N PHE A 131 12.29 12.59 1.64
CA PHE A 131 13.11 11.96 2.67
C PHE A 131 13.14 12.84 3.92
N CYS A 132 13.22 12.20 5.08
CA CYS A 132 13.25 12.92 6.35
C CYS A 132 14.62 13.59 6.58
N ASP A 133 14.63 14.90 6.83
CA ASP A 133 15.86 15.67 7.09
C ASP A 133 16.63 15.22 8.35
N LYS A 134 15.98 14.50 9.27
CA LYS A 134 16.60 14.05 10.53
C LYS A 134 17.22 12.67 10.46
N CYS A 135 16.56 11.70 9.82
CA CYS A 135 17.05 10.31 9.79
C CYS A 135 17.38 9.80 8.39
N GLY A 136 17.07 10.58 7.34
CA GLY A 136 17.28 10.19 5.95
C GLY A 136 16.32 9.12 5.44
N ASP A 137 15.39 8.63 6.27
CA ASP A 137 14.42 7.60 5.87
C ASP A 137 13.17 8.23 5.26
N PRO A 138 12.57 7.59 4.24
CA PRO A 138 11.27 8.00 3.71
C PRO A 138 10.13 7.61 4.67
N VAL A 139 8.93 8.09 4.38
CA VAL A 139 7.72 7.61 5.05
C VAL A 139 7.47 6.14 4.71
N ALA A 140 7.21 5.32 5.72
CA ALA A 140 6.79 3.93 5.58
C ALA A 140 5.77 3.57 6.67
N LEU A 141 5.08 2.44 6.50
CA LEU A 141 4.22 1.91 7.55
C LEU A 141 5.07 1.43 8.73
N GLN A 142 5.01 2.14 9.84
CA GLN A 142 5.69 1.74 11.07
C GLN A 142 4.82 0.75 11.84
N LEU A 143 5.39 -0.43 12.08
CA LEU A 143 4.80 -1.48 12.90
C LEU A 143 5.60 -1.60 14.19
N LYS A 144 4.90 -1.77 15.31
CA LYS A 144 5.52 -1.86 16.63
C LYS A 144 6.43 -3.10 16.76
N TYR A 145 6.03 -4.19 16.14
CA TYR A 145 6.70 -5.49 16.19
C TYR A 145 6.73 -6.09 14.78
N ASN A 146 7.77 -6.88 14.48
CA ASN A 146 7.83 -7.65 13.24
C ASN A 146 7.10 -9.01 13.39
N VAL A 147 7.01 -9.75 12.29
CA VAL A 147 6.29 -11.04 12.25
C VAL A 147 6.90 -12.07 13.22
N THR A 148 8.23 -12.20 13.24
CA THR A 148 8.94 -13.16 14.10
C THR A 148 8.69 -12.87 15.57
N GLU A 149 8.79 -11.60 15.97
CA GLU A 149 8.55 -11.18 17.34
C GLU A 149 7.09 -11.44 17.77
N CYS A 150 6.12 -11.18 16.89
CA CYS A 150 4.72 -11.52 17.15
C CYS A 150 4.52 -13.03 17.37
N GLN A 151 5.19 -13.87 16.56
CA GLN A 151 5.12 -15.33 16.69
C GLN A 151 5.73 -15.81 18.00
N GLU A 152 6.94 -15.34 18.34
CA GLU A 152 7.65 -15.71 19.58
C GLU A 152 6.87 -15.34 20.84
N ARG A 153 6.14 -14.22 20.78
CA ARG A 153 5.39 -13.67 21.93
C ARG A 153 3.93 -14.10 21.95
N GLY A 154 3.45 -14.90 20.99
CA GLY A 154 2.06 -15.32 20.89
C GLY A 154 1.07 -14.16 20.66
N MET A 155 1.50 -13.10 19.97
CA MET A 155 0.69 -11.92 19.66
C MET A 155 0.15 -11.97 18.23
N THR A 156 -0.95 -11.26 17.97
CA THR A 156 -1.46 -11.05 16.61
C THR A 156 -0.68 -9.95 15.89
N PHE A 157 -0.20 -10.23 14.67
CA PHE A 157 0.41 -9.23 13.80
C PHE A 157 -0.68 -8.37 13.14
N ALA A 158 -0.85 -7.14 13.63
CA ALA A 158 -1.92 -6.24 13.20
C ALA A 158 -1.47 -4.77 13.23
N ALA A 159 -2.18 -3.93 12.46
CA ALA A 159 -2.04 -2.48 12.45
C ALA A 159 -3.36 -1.81 12.90
N PRO A 160 -3.31 -0.70 13.65
CA PRO A 160 -4.52 -0.01 14.10
C PRO A 160 -5.26 0.65 12.93
N LEU A 161 -6.59 0.56 12.94
CA LEU A 161 -7.46 1.32 12.04
C LEU A 161 -7.95 2.58 12.78
N LYS A 162 -7.70 3.75 12.21
CA LYS A 162 -8.19 5.04 12.73
C LYS A 162 -9.24 5.57 11.76
N VAL A 163 -10.41 5.93 12.26
CA VAL A 163 -11.53 6.44 11.44
C VAL A 163 -11.87 7.85 11.90
N THR A 164 -12.01 8.78 10.97
CA THR A 164 -12.45 10.14 11.22
C THR A 164 -13.94 10.22 10.98
N ILE A 165 -14.70 10.55 12.03
CA ILE A 165 -16.16 10.71 11.98
C ILE A 165 -16.48 12.16 12.36
N ARG A 166 -17.43 12.77 11.65
CA ARG A 166 -17.95 14.10 11.95
C ARG A 166 -19.36 14.00 12.51
N LEU A 167 -19.63 14.70 13.61
CA LEU A 167 -20.97 14.89 14.14
C LEU A 167 -21.57 16.17 13.55
N THR A 168 -22.80 16.09 13.05
CA THR A 168 -23.60 17.21 12.53
C THR A 168 -24.95 17.27 13.23
#